data_AF-A0AAJ3HH57-F1
#
_entry.id   AF-A0AAJ3HH57-F1
#
_cell.length_a   1.000
_cell.length_b   1.000
_cell.length_c   1.000
_cell.angle_alpha   90.00
_cell.angle_beta   90.00
_cell.angle_gamma   90.00
#
_symmetry.space_group_name_H-M   'P 1'
#
loop_
_entity.id
_entity.type
_entity.pdbx_description
1 polymer ?
#
loop_
_entity_poly.entity_id
_entity_poly.type
_entity_poly.pdbx_seq_one_letter_code
_entity_poly.pdbx_strand_id
1 'polypeptide(L)' 'MTRDELIDLGKRILAEEDDDVLDGLMAEFDRNVLHPEGSSLFFYPEGWNARSGGLADYAPTAEEVVDACLAYCPICL' A
#
# COMPACT_ATOMS: atom_id res chain seq x y z
N MET A 1 -9.31 -5.84 -10.16
CA MET A 1 -7.95 -6.41 -10.20
C MET A 1 -7.92 -7.67 -9.34
N THR A 2 -7.15 -8.68 -9.72
CA THR A 2 -6.91 -9.89 -8.92
C THR A 2 -5.80 -9.66 -7.89
N ARG A 3 -5.61 -10.58 -6.94
CA ARG A 3 -4.52 -10.50 -5.96
C ARG A 3 -3.15 -10.44 -6.63
N ASP A 4 -2.91 -11.27 -7.65
CA ASP A 4 -1.62 -11.33 -8.33
C ASP A 4 -1.34 -10.03 -9.13
N GLU A 5 -2.36 -9.47 -9.78
CA GLU A 5 -2.25 -8.17 -10.45
C GLU A 5 -1.97 -7.03 -9.46
N LEU A 6 -2.56 -7.06 -8.26
CA LEU A 6 -2.26 -6.09 -7.20
C LEU A 6 -0.83 -6.21 -6.67
N ILE A 7 -0.31 -7.44 -6.58
CA ILE A 7 1.08 -7.69 -6.17
C ILE A 7 2.05 -7.15 -7.22
N ASP A 8 1.78 -7.40 -8.50
CA ASP A 8 2.60 -6.87 -9.59
C ASP A 8 2.58 -5.34 -9.61
N LEU A 9 1.41 -4.73 -9.37
CA LEU A 9 1.27 -3.28 -9.22
C LEU A 9 2.06 -2.76 -8.00
N GLY A 10 1.97 -3.42 -6.85
CA GLY A 10 2.71 -3.07 -5.63
C GLY A 10 4.23 -3.18 -5.81
N LYS A 11 4.71 -4.20 -6.53
CA LYS A 11 6.14 -4.34 -6.89
C LYS A 11 6.61 -3.20 -7.76
N ARG A 12 5.77 -2.74 -8.68
CA ARG A 12 6.08 -1.59 -9.52
C ARG A 12 6.12 -0.30 -8.71
N ILE A 13 5.18 -0.09 -7.79
CA ILE A 13 5.16 1.05 -6.86
C ILE A 13 6.46 1.12 -6.05
N LEU A 14 6.93 -0.02 -5.51
CA LEU A 14 8.17 -0.06 -4.71
C LEU A 14 9.46 0.16 -5.52
N ALA A 15 9.42 -0.04 -6.83
CA ALA A 15 10.57 0.09 -7.72
C ALA A 15 10.58 1.39 -8.52
N GLU A 16 9.49 2.17 -8.48
CA GLU A 16 9.36 3.41 -9.23
C GLU A 16 10.11 4.55 -8.53
N GLU A 17 10.87 5.32 -9.30
CA GLU A 17 11.65 6.47 -8.81
C GLU A 17 11.05 7.81 -9.25
N ASP A 18 10.17 7.80 -10.26
CA ASP A 18 9.50 8.98 -10.77
C ASP A 18 8.20 9.24 -9.98
N ASP A 19 8.18 10.33 -9.21
CA ASP A 19 7.05 10.71 -8.35
C ASP A 19 5.73 10.89 -9.15
N ASP A 20 5.77 11.41 -10.38
CA ASP A 20 4.56 11.62 -11.19
C ASP A 20 3.97 10.28 -11.66
N VAL A 21 4.84 9.29 -11.96
CA VAL A 21 4.41 7.93 -12.31
C VAL A 21 3.93 7.19 -11.06
N LEU A 22 4.65 7.35 -9.95
CA LEU A 22 4.34 6.74 -8.67
C LEU A 22 2.94 7.14 -8.20
N ASP A 23 2.60 8.43 -8.22
CA ASP A 23 1.27 8.93 -7.86
C ASP A 23 0.16 8.27 -8.70
N GLY A 24 0.40 8.06 -10.00
CA GLY A 24 -0.51 7.36 -10.89
C GLY A 24 -0.73 5.89 -10.51
N LEU A 25 0.36 5.18 -10.20
CA LEU A 25 0.31 3.78 -9.77
C LEU A 25 -0.35 3.62 -8.41
N MET A 26 -0.03 4.51 -7.46
CA MET A 26 -0.65 4.55 -6.13
C MET A 26 -2.16 4.78 -6.22
N ALA A 27 -2.59 5.74 -7.04
CA ALA A 27 -4.01 5.99 -7.28
C ALA A 27 -4.73 4.83 -7.99
N GLU A 28 -4.04 4.10 -8.87
CA GLU A 28 -4.57 2.87 -9.47
C GLU A 28 -4.76 1.76 -8.43
N PHE A 29 -3.78 1.59 -7.54
CA PHE A 29 -3.85 0.61 -6.45
C PHE A 29 -5.02 0.91 -5.49
N ASP A 30 -5.14 2.15 -5.05
CA ASP A 30 -6.17 2.60 -4.10
C ASP A 30 -7.59 2.40 -4.62
N ARG A 31 -7.80 2.52 -5.95
CA ARG A 31 -9.11 2.25 -6.56
C ARG A 31 -9.52 0.79 -6.53
N ASN A 32 -8.56 -0.12 -6.33
CA ASN A 32 -8.77 -1.56 -6.36
C ASN A 32 -8.76 -2.20 -4.96
N VAL A 33 -8.51 -1.43 -3.90
CA VAL A 33 -8.55 -1.89 -2.51
C VAL A 33 -9.55 -1.07 -1.69
N LEU A 34 -10.09 -1.67 -0.62
CA LEU A 34 -11.02 -0.97 0.29
C LEU A 34 -10.29 -0.30 1.48
N HIS A 35 -8.98 -0.55 1.61
CA HIS A 35 -8.19 -0.04 2.72
C HIS A 35 -8.01 1.48 2.60
N PRO A 36 -8.33 2.28 3.64
CA PRO A 36 -8.26 3.74 3.59
C PRO A 36 -6.83 4.26 3.39
N GLU A 37 -5.83 3.54 3.91
CA GLU A 37 -4.40 3.83 3.74
C GLU A 37 -3.74 3.06 2.57
N GLY A 38 -4.53 2.41 1.70
CA GLY A 38 -4.10 1.44 0.66
C GLY A 38 -2.63 1.48 0.24
N SER A 39 -2.32 2.33 -0.73
CA SER A 39 -0.98 2.51 -1.29
C SER A 39 0.01 3.18 -0.32
N SER A 40 -0.47 3.90 0.68
CA SER A 40 0.40 4.49 1.71
C SER A 40 1.11 3.42 2.55
N LEU A 41 0.50 2.22 2.66
CA LEU A 41 1.09 1.09 3.38
C LEU A 41 2.40 0.59 2.77
N PHE A 42 2.71 0.90 1.51
CA PHE A 42 4.03 0.58 0.93
C PHE A 42 5.18 1.36 1.59
N PHE A 43 4.88 2.52 2.18
CA PHE A 43 5.90 3.45 2.71
C PHE A 43 5.76 3.71 4.21
N TYR A 44 4.55 3.55 4.76
CA TYR A 44 4.25 3.83 6.15
C TYR A 44 3.46 2.68 6.78
N PRO A 45 3.80 2.25 8.00
CA PRO A 45 2.98 1.26 8.69
C PRO A 45 1.56 1.79 8.96
N GLU A 46 0.60 0.90 9.10
CA GLU A 46 -0.79 1.26 9.41
C GLU A 46 -0.84 2.12 10.69
N GLY A 47 -1.57 3.24 10.61
CA GLY A 47 -1.68 4.20 11.73
C GLY A 47 -0.38 4.90 12.12
N TRP A 48 0.61 4.96 11.21
CA TRP A 48 1.88 5.64 11.46
C TRP A 48 1.71 7.11 11.84
N ASN A 49 2.56 7.58 12.75
CA ASN A 49 2.60 8.96 13.19
C ASN A 49 4.05 9.45 13.24
N ALA A 50 4.35 10.50 12.47
CA ALA A 50 5.67 11.13 12.40
C ALA A 50 6.24 11.59 13.76
N ARG A 51 5.40 11.80 14.79
CA ARG A 51 5.83 12.23 16.12
C ARG A 51 6.33 11.10 17.01
N SER A 52 5.99 9.84 16.69
CA SER A 52 6.22 8.69 17.59
C SER A 52 6.69 7.43 16.90
N GLY A 53 6.57 7.32 15.58
CA GLY A 53 6.91 6.12 14.81
C GLY A 53 8.25 6.26 14.08
N GLY A 54 9.19 5.35 14.36
CA GLY A 54 10.38 5.18 13.53
C GLY A 54 10.04 4.42 12.25
N LEU A 55 10.62 4.84 11.13
CA LEU A 55 10.51 4.17 9.82
C LEU A 55 11.73 3.28 9.50
N ALA A 56 12.76 3.30 10.34
CA ALA A 56 14.08 2.74 10.02
C ALA A 56 14.05 1.24 9.65
N ASP A 57 13.10 0.49 10.20
CA ASP A 57 12.96 -0.96 9.97
C ASP A 57 11.70 -1.30 9.16
N TYR A 58 10.97 -0.30 8.63
CA TYR A 58 9.77 -0.52 7.86
C TYR A 58 10.12 -0.76 6.39
N ALA A 59 10.11 -2.03 5.98
CA ALA A 59 10.37 -2.46 4.62
C ALA A 59 9.38 -3.59 4.24
N PRO A 60 8.09 -3.27 4.07
CA PRO A 60 7.09 -4.26 3.74
C PRO A 60 7.30 -4.80 2.33
N THR A 61 6.96 -6.06 2.12
CA THR A 61 6.84 -6.64 0.78
C THR A 61 5.52 -6.25 0.14
N ALA A 62 5.47 -6.28 -1.19
CA ALA A 62 4.22 -5.98 -1.91
C ALA A 62 3.10 -6.96 -1.54
N GLU A 63 3.46 -8.22 -1.31
CA GLU A 63 2.56 -9.26 -0.85
C GLU A 63 1.96 -8.94 0.52
N GLU A 64 2.76 -8.50 1.49
CA GLU A 64 2.28 -8.13 2.83
C GLU A 64 1.28 -6.96 2.79
N VAL A 65 1.56 -5.94 1.98
CA VAL A 65 0.67 -4.79 1.82
C VAL A 65 -0.64 -5.19 1.15
N VAL A 66 -0.58 -5.99 0.09
CA VAL A 66 -1.78 -6.48 -0.60
C VAL A 66 -2.62 -7.36 0.33
N ASP A 67 -2.00 -8.25 1.09
CA ASP A 67 -2.71 -9.10 2.04
C ASP A 67 -3.36 -8.28 3.15
N ALA A 68 -2.69 -7.25 3.68
CA ALA A 68 -3.29 -6.31 4.63
C ALA A 68 -4.49 -5.57 4.03
N CYS A 69 -4.36 -5.10 2.79
CA CYS A 69 -5.44 -4.41 2.08
C CYS A 69 -6.65 -5.30 1.79
N LEU A 70 -6.43 -6.56 1.45
CA LEU A 70 -7.50 -7.53 1.16
C LEU A 70 -8.13 -8.09 2.44
N ALA A 71 -7.37 -8.19 3.53
CA ALA A 71 -7.88 -8.57 4.85
C ALA A 71 -8.69 -7.46 5.51
N TYR A 72 -8.52 -6.21 5.07
CA TYR A 72 -9.25 -5.07 5.60
C TYR A 72 -10.75 -5.20 5.35
N CYS A 73 -11.47 -5.40 6.44
CA CYS A 73 -12.92 -5.45 6.46
C CYS A 73 -13.41 -4.19 7.18
N PRO A 74 -13.82 -3.13 6.46
CA PRO A 74 -14.45 -1.98 7.08
C PRO A 74 -15.78 -2.48 7.64
N ILE A 75 -15.77 -2.79 8.94
CA ILE A 75 -16.88 -3.20 9.81
C ILE A 75 -18.18 -3.44 9.03
N CYS A 76 -18.60 -4.71 8.86
CA CYS A 76 -19.99 -5.02 8.54
C CYS A 76 -20.87 -4.46 9.67
N LEU A 77 -21.41 -3.25 9.46
CA LEU A 77 -22.49 -2.66 10.25
C LEU A 77 -23.76 -3.52 10.15
#